data_AF-A0A0R2PGL9-F1
#
_entry.id   AF-A0A0R2PGL9-F1
#
_cell.length_a   1.000
_cell.length_b   1.000
_cell.length_c   1.000
_cell.angle_alpha   90.00
_cell.angle_beta   90.00
_cell.angle_gamma   90.00
#
_symmetry.space_group_name_H-M   'P 1'
#
loop_
_entity.id
_entity.type
_entity.pdbx_description
1 polymer ?
#
loop_
_entity_poly.entity_id
_entity_poly.type
_entity_poly.pdbx_seq_one_letter_code
_entity_poly.pdbx_strand_id
1 'polypeptide(L)'
;MQYDPHPQLPLMIGYALIAPRIKVMYVPTTKVACSTLKLLVSQIEGSYHEAASRQIITPNISQEQTIHNYRVHGLKRMFELSPKQQWEVIQSPEWLRVAALRDPLKRAYSSWENRAFLRAPGTPQHILDACTDVLVDGRVDVAATFAKFARAINADRDSFALADDHFRPQFNTLYSNQFEYHEMIRIDQHGEMQRLADVLNARGGTNISLQRLNSGLGIKPDQVYTKEIADLMEQTYREDFEWFHFPRHNYSNSTASLVLDPLQQAFLFNLRDTTKRVQVLSHAAFRRVGLRYGLRQVRKSLWLRFTRPSKRHDPKLLQW
;
A
#
# COMPACT_ATOMS: atom_id res chain seq x y z
N MET A 1 20.88 11.49 14.71
CA MET A 1 21.20 10.07 14.49
C MET A 1 22.09 10.00 13.26
N GLN A 2 23.26 9.36 13.31
CA GLN A 2 24.08 9.18 12.11
C GLN A 2 23.59 7.91 11.41
N TYR A 3 23.04 8.04 10.21
CA TYR A 3 22.64 6.90 9.40
C TYR A 3 23.87 6.34 8.69
N ASP A 4 24.18 5.06 8.89
CA ASP A 4 25.12 4.31 8.06
C ASP A 4 24.30 3.47 7.07
N PRO A 5 24.00 4.00 5.87
CA PRO A 5 23.09 3.35 4.94
C PRO A 5 23.73 2.07 4.41
N HIS A 6 22.99 0.96 4.51
CA HIS A 6 23.40 -0.31 3.94
C HIS A 6 23.83 -0.14 2.47
N PRO A 7 24.92 -0.78 2.00
CA PRO A 7 25.41 -0.62 0.61
C PRO A 7 24.39 -0.96 -0.47
N GLN A 8 23.38 -1.77 -0.13
CA GLN A 8 22.28 -2.16 -1.02
C GLN A 8 20.98 -1.39 -0.77
N LEU A 9 21.01 -0.30 0.00
CA LEU A 9 19.84 0.53 0.29
C LEU A 9 19.05 0.90 -0.98
N PRO A 10 19.67 1.31 -2.11
CA PRO A 10 18.94 1.55 -3.36
C PRO A 10 18.08 0.37 -3.85
N LEU A 11 18.56 -0.86 -3.69
CA LEU A 11 17.82 -2.07 -4.07
C LEU A 11 16.67 -2.34 -3.09
N MET A 12 16.92 -2.11 -1.80
CA MET A 12 15.95 -2.30 -0.73
C MET A 12 14.76 -1.34 -0.87
N ILE A 13 15.00 -0.09 -1.28
CA ILE A 13 13.97 0.91 -1.58
C ILE A 13 13.64 1.00 -3.08
N GLY A 14 13.89 -0.06 -3.85
CA GLY A 14 13.71 -0.08 -5.31
C GLY A 14 12.30 0.29 -5.78
N TYR A 15 11.30 0.11 -4.92
CA TYR A 15 9.90 0.44 -5.16
C TYR A 15 9.54 1.91 -4.88
N ALA A 16 10.47 2.72 -4.37
CA ALA A 16 10.26 4.15 -4.18
C ALA A 16 9.91 4.84 -5.51
N LEU A 17 9.01 5.81 -5.42
CA LEU A 17 8.49 6.55 -6.57
C LEU A 17 9.22 7.89 -6.69
N ILE A 18 9.71 8.16 -7.89
CA ILE A 18 10.60 9.26 -8.20
C ILE A 18 9.87 10.20 -9.15
N ALA A 19 9.86 11.48 -8.79
CA ALA A 19 9.34 12.60 -9.55
C ALA A 19 10.53 13.52 -9.92
N PRO A 20 11.22 13.25 -11.05
CA PRO A 20 12.48 13.93 -11.37
C PRO A 20 12.34 15.44 -11.61
N ARG A 21 11.23 15.89 -12.24
CA ARG A 21 11.05 17.32 -12.55
C ARG A 21 11.01 18.15 -11.28
N ILE A 22 10.31 17.65 -10.27
CA ILE A 22 10.23 18.31 -8.96
C ILE A 22 11.26 17.79 -7.96
N LYS A 23 12.21 16.93 -8.36
CA LYS A 23 13.21 16.30 -7.48
C LYS A 23 12.60 15.76 -6.16
N VAL A 24 11.53 14.96 -6.24
CA VAL A 24 10.89 14.31 -5.08
C VAL A 24 11.06 12.80 -5.16
N MET A 25 11.41 12.20 -4.03
CA MET A 25 11.33 10.76 -3.81
C MET A 25 10.22 10.51 -2.78
N TYR A 26 9.24 9.68 -3.13
CA TYR A 26 8.17 9.25 -2.25
C TYR A 26 8.25 7.74 -2.03
N VAL A 27 8.34 7.30 -0.78
CA VAL A 27 8.26 5.87 -0.45
C VAL A 27 6.82 5.51 -0.10
N PRO A 28 6.11 4.75 -0.96
CA PRO A 28 4.71 4.45 -0.74
C PRO A 28 4.54 3.39 0.36
N THR A 29 4.02 3.80 1.51
CA THR A 29 3.58 2.86 2.56
C THR A 29 2.11 2.50 2.37
N THR A 30 1.74 1.25 2.63
CA THR A 30 0.34 0.78 2.49
C THR A 30 -0.55 1.38 3.58
N LYS A 31 -1.81 1.71 3.24
CA LYS A 31 -2.85 2.23 4.15
C LYS A 31 -2.55 3.56 4.87
N VAL A 32 -1.58 4.34 4.38
CA VAL A 32 -1.25 5.71 4.84
C VAL A 32 -1.65 6.79 3.82
N ALA A 33 -2.85 6.67 3.21
CA ALA A 33 -3.32 7.56 2.13
C ALA A 33 -2.41 7.55 0.87
N CYS A 34 -1.73 6.44 0.60
CA CYS A 34 -0.78 6.36 -0.51
C CYS A 34 -1.40 6.51 -1.91
N SER A 35 -2.68 6.21 -2.11
CA SER A 35 -3.38 6.49 -3.37
C SER A 35 -3.47 8.01 -3.60
N THR A 36 -3.87 8.76 -2.57
CA THR A 36 -3.95 10.23 -2.59
C THR A 36 -2.57 10.84 -2.84
N LEU A 37 -1.53 10.37 -2.15
CA LEU A 37 -0.18 10.89 -2.33
C LEU A 37 0.41 10.55 -3.70
N LYS A 38 0.16 9.35 -4.25
CA LYS A 38 0.55 9.02 -5.63
C LYS A 38 -0.12 9.95 -6.64
N LEU A 39 -1.42 10.21 -6.48
CA LEU A 39 -2.14 11.12 -7.38
C LEU A 39 -1.58 12.53 -7.28
N LEU A 40 -1.44 13.07 -6.06
CA LEU A 40 -0.90 14.41 -5.83
C LEU A 40 0.50 14.57 -6.45
N VAL A 41 1.44 13.67 -6.11
CA VAL A 41 2.82 13.74 -6.61
C VAL A 41 2.87 13.60 -8.13
N SER A 42 2.04 12.72 -8.73
CA SER A 42 2.00 12.57 -10.19
C SER A 42 1.38 13.76 -10.92
N GLN A 43 0.35 14.39 -10.36
CA GLN A 43 -0.25 15.60 -10.92
C GLN A 43 0.72 16.78 -10.84
N ILE A 44 1.37 16.95 -9.69
CA ILE A 44 2.39 17.99 -9.51
C ILE A 44 3.56 17.71 -10.44
N GLU A 45 4.08 16.49 -10.54
CA GLU A 45 5.15 16.13 -11.49
C GLU A 45 4.74 16.39 -12.96
N GLY A 46 3.45 16.30 -13.29
CA GLY A 46 2.94 16.34 -14.66
C GLY A 46 2.97 14.98 -15.36
N SER A 47 3.06 13.89 -14.61
CA SER A 47 3.17 12.51 -15.12
C SER A 47 1.86 11.71 -15.02
N TYR A 48 0.82 12.28 -14.43
CA TYR A 48 -0.50 11.65 -14.32
C TYR A 48 -1.17 11.46 -15.69
N HIS A 49 -1.54 10.23 -16.03
CA HIS A 49 -2.24 9.87 -17.26
C HIS A 49 -3.69 9.44 -16.96
N GLU A 50 -4.61 10.41 -16.94
CA GLU A 50 -6.03 10.15 -16.66
C GLU A 50 -6.63 9.12 -17.64
N ALA A 51 -6.33 9.24 -18.94
CA ALA A 51 -6.84 8.33 -19.96
C ALA A 51 -6.43 6.86 -19.70
N ALA A 52 -5.25 6.64 -19.12
CA ALA A 52 -4.78 5.29 -18.78
C ALA A 52 -5.63 4.66 -17.65
N SER A 53 -6.16 5.46 -16.71
CA SER A 53 -7.01 4.96 -15.63
C SER A 53 -8.27 4.23 -16.13
N ARG A 54 -8.77 4.63 -17.30
CA ARG A 54 -9.98 4.06 -17.94
C ARG A 54 -9.70 2.81 -18.78
N GLN A 55 -8.43 2.53 -19.05
CA GLN A 55 -8.01 1.47 -19.98
C GLN A 55 -7.27 0.32 -19.31
N ILE A 56 -6.94 0.46 -18.02
CA ILE A 56 -6.21 -0.56 -17.28
C ILE A 56 -7.18 -1.62 -16.81
N ILE A 57 -6.83 -2.86 -17.14
CA ILE A 57 -7.48 -4.04 -16.57
C ILE A 57 -7.00 -4.12 -15.12
N THR A 58 -7.93 -3.97 -14.19
CA THR A 58 -7.66 -4.13 -12.76
C THR A 58 -8.70 -5.06 -12.14
N PRO A 59 -8.33 -5.94 -11.21
CA PRO A 59 -9.30 -6.74 -10.48
C PRO A 59 -10.02 -5.94 -9.37
N ASN A 60 -9.69 -4.66 -9.19
CA ASN A 60 -10.29 -3.80 -8.18
C ASN A 60 -11.67 -3.27 -8.61
N ILE A 61 -12.57 -3.11 -7.64
CA ILE A 61 -13.92 -2.56 -7.87
C ILE A 61 -13.87 -1.05 -8.14
N SER A 62 -12.98 -0.33 -7.46
CA SER A 62 -12.88 1.14 -7.55
C SER A 62 -11.84 1.57 -8.58
N GLN A 63 -12.21 2.53 -9.43
CA GLN A 63 -11.33 3.10 -10.45
C GLN A 63 -10.19 3.91 -9.82
N GLU A 64 -10.40 4.50 -8.66
CA GLU A 64 -9.40 5.24 -7.90
C GLU A 64 -8.19 4.36 -7.55
N GLN A 65 -8.38 3.04 -7.38
CA GLN A 65 -7.29 2.09 -7.14
C GLN A 65 -6.35 1.93 -8.36
N THR A 66 -6.73 2.39 -9.55
CA THR A 66 -5.87 2.33 -10.75
C THR A 66 -4.63 3.22 -10.61
N ILE A 67 -4.64 4.21 -9.71
CA ILE A 67 -3.46 5.06 -9.42
C ILE A 67 -2.26 4.25 -8.91
N HIS A 68 -2.44 2.99 -8.48
CA HIS A 68 -1.35 2.11 -8.11
C HIS A 68 -0.59 1.53 -9.32
N ASN A 69 -1.10 1.70 -10.53
CA ASN A 69 -0.43 1.26 -11.75
C ASN A 69 0.48 2.36 -12.31
N TYR A 70 1.73 2.02 -12.62
CA TYR A 70 2.73 2.96 -13.13
C TYR A 70 2.32 3.65 -14.44
N ARG A 71 1.45 3.03 -15.24
CA ARG A 71 0.92 3.65 -16.46
C ARG A 71 -0.04 4.81 -16.16
N VAL A 72 -0.68 4.81 -14.99
CA VAL A 72 -1.56 5.90 -14.53
C VAL A 72 -0.77 6.99 -13.86
N HIS A 73 0.02 6.65 -12.84
CA HIS A 73 0.72 7.68 -12.07
C HIS A 73 1.97 8.21 -12.79
N GLY A 74 2.57 7.47 -13.73
CA GLY A 74 3.71 7.91 -14.55
C GLY A 74 5.03 8.17 -13.82
N LEU A 75 5.04 8.27 -12.49
CA LEU A 75 6.25 8.35 -11.66
C LEU A 75 7.22 7.21 -11.96
N LYS A 76 8.53 7.54 -12.02
CA LYS A 76 9.59 6.55 -12.19
C LYS A 76 9.76 5.73 -10.93
N ARG A 77 10.21 4.50 -11.05
CA ARG A 77 10.61 3.66 -9.92
C ARG A 77 12.11 3.77 -9.71
N MET A 78 12.55 3.70 -8.46
CA MET A 78 13.97 3.83 -8.11
C MET A 78 14.87 2.86 -8.88
N PHE A 79 14.42 1.61 -9.08
CA PHE A 79 15.18 0.61 -9.84
C PHE A 79 15.34 0.94 -11.34
N GLU A 80 14.55 1.88 -11.89
CA GLU A 80 14.66 2.32 -13.29
C GLU A 80 15.76 3.37 -13.49
N LEU A 81 16.30 3.92 -12.40
CA LEU A 81 17.42 4.86 -12.42
C LEU A 81 18.76 4.10 -12.50
N SER A 82 19.79 4.76 -13.02
CA SER A 82 21.16 4.25 -12.93
C SER A 82 21.66 4.23 -11.47
N PRO A 83 22.63 3.37 -11.10
CA PRO A 83 23.16 3.34 -9.74
C PRO A 83 23.65 4.71 -9.21
N LYS A 84 24.26 5.53 -10.09
CA LYS A 84 24.67 6.89 -9.74
C LYS A 84 23.48 7.78 -9.39
N GLN A 85 22.42 7.74 -10.21
CA GLN A 85 21.20 8.52 -9.97
C GLN A 85 20.44 8.03 -8.72
N GLN A 86 20.46 6.73 -8.43
CA GLN A 86 19.87 6.20 -7.21
C GLN A 86 20.54 6.80 -5.97
N TRP A 87 21.87 6.81 -5.91
CA TRP A 87 22.59 7.42 -4.80
C TRP A 87 22.43 8.95 -4.74
N GLU A 88 22.35 9.61 -5.89
CA GLU A 88 22.04 11.04 -5.96
C GLU A 88 20.70 11.36 -5.30
N VAL A 89 19.64 10.61 -5.62
CA VAL A 89 18.31 10.75 -4.99
C VAL A 89 18.37 10.53 -3.47
N ILE A 90 19.16 9.56 -3.02
CA ILE A 90 19.29 9.19 -1.60
C ILE A 90 20.07 10.24 -0.80
N GLN A 91 21.16 10.77 -1.36
CA GLN A 91 22.15 11.55 -0.60
C GLN A 91 22.08 13.04 -0.86
N SER A 92 21.66 13.47 -2.05
CA SER A 92 21.68 14.89 -2.39
C SER A 92 20.67 15.66 -1.54
N PRO A 93 21.04 16.83 -0.98
CA PRO A 93 20.12 17.70 -0.26
C PRO A 93 19.09 18.35 -1.20
N GLU A 94 19.35 18.34 -2.51
CA GLU A 94 18.41 18.87 -3.49
C GLU A 94 17.16 18.01 -3.66
N TRP A 95 17.15 16.76 -3.20
CA TRP A 95 16.00 15.86 -3.34
C TRP A 95 15.14 15.87 -2.09
N LEU A 96 13.84 16.10 -2.24
CA LEU A 96 12.89 16.00 -1.12
C LEU A 96 12.48 14.53 -0.95
N ARG A 97 12.81 13.94 0.20
CA ARG A 97 12.50 12.55 0.56
C ARG A 97 11.29 12.53 1.46
N VAL A 98 10.20 11.95 0.98
CA VAL A 98 8.88 12.02 1.58
C VAL A 98 8.40 10.65 2.00
N ALA A 99 7.89 10.56 3.23
CA ALA A 99 7.16 9.43 3.78
C ALA A 99 5.86 9.91 4.43
N ALA A 100 4.92 8.98 4.56
CA ALA A 100 3.70 9.18 5.31
C ALA A 100 3.50 8.02 6.27
N LEU A 101 2.95 8.35 7.44
CA LEU A 101 2.70 7.47 8.55
C LEU A 101 1.24 7.55 8.96
N ARG A 102 0.75 6.47 9.56
CA ARG A 102 -0.57 6.39 10.20
C ARG A 102 -0.43 5.62 11.49
N ASP A 103 -1.30 5.94 12.44
CA ASP A 103 -1.47 5.15 13.66
C ASP A 103 -1.47 3.63 13.37
N PRO A 104 -0.57 2.83 13.98
CA PRO A 104 -0.40 1.42 13.63
C PRO A 104 -1.67 0.59 13.84
N LEU A 105 -2.48 0.88 14.87
CA LEU A 105 -3.75 0.17 15.08
C LEU A 105 -4.73 0.51 13.96
N LYS A 106 -4.95 1.79 13.68
CA LYS A 106 -5.85 2.21 12.58
C LYS A 106 -5.37 1.69 11.22
N ARG A 107 -4.05 1.62 11.01
CA ARG A 107 -3.44 1.06 9.80
C ARG A 107 -3.70 -0.45 9.70
N ALA A 108 -3.44 -1.20 10.77
CA ALA A 108 -3.63 -2.64 10.82
C ALA A 108 -5.10 -3.02 10.61
N TYR A 109 -6.04 -2.31 11.25
CA TYR A 109 -7.47 -2.48 11.00
C TYR A 109 -7.82 -2.23 9.53
N SER A 110 -7.33 -1.13 8.95
CA SER A 110 -7.58 -0.81 7.53
C SER A 110 -6.96 -1.83 6.56
N SER A 111 -5.83 -2.43 6.93
CA SER A 111 -5.21 -3.53 6.19
C SER A 111 -6.06 -4.79 6.27
N TRP A 112 -6.47 -5.21 7.47
CA TRP A 112 -7.36 -6.35 7.67
C TRP A 112 -8.70 -6.18 6.96
N GLU A 113 -9.36 -5.02 7.15
CA GLU A 113 -10.67 -4.71 6.57
C GLU A 113 -10.62 -4.90 5.06
N ASN A 114 -9.59 -4.37 4.40
CA ASN A 114 -9.46 -4.48 2.96
C ASN A 114 -9.02 -5.88 2.51
N ARG A 115 -7.94 -6.42 3.07
CA ARG A 115 -7.28 -7.63 2.56
C ARG A 115 -8.01 -8.89 2.99
N ALA A 116 -8.20 -9.09 4.29
CA ALA A 116 -8.82 -10.29 4.81
C ALA A 116 -10.36 -10.20 4.81
N PHE A 117 -10.91 -9.15 5.42
CA PHE A 117 -12.36 -9.07 5.64
C PHE A 117 -13.15 -8.84 4.35
N LEU A 118 -12.73 -7.90 3.49
CA LEU A 118 -13.35 -7.67 2.18
C LEU A 118 -12.81 -8.57 1.07
N ARG A 119 -11.79 -9.39 1.37
CA ARG A 119 -11.17 -10.34 0.44
C ARG A 119 -10.66 -9.65 -0.82
N ALA A 120 -9.97 -8.52 -0.66
CA ALA A 120 -9.47 -7.74 -1.79
C ALA A 120 -8.60 -8.58 -2.74
N PRO A 121 -8.55 -8.22 -4.04
CA PRO A 121 -7.81 -8.99 -5.00
C PRO A 121 -6.33 -9.19 -4.68
N GLY A 122 -5.83 -10.40 -4.94
CA GLY A 122 -4.45 -10.77 -4.67
C GLY A 122 -4.15 -11.02 -3.19
N THR A 123 -5.15 -11.10 -2.32
CA THR A 123 -4.92 -11.54 -0.93
C THR A 123 -4.53 -13.02 -0.93
N PRO A 124 -3.39 -13.40 -0.33
CA PRO A 124 -2.94 -14.78 -0.25
C PRO A 124 -3.96 -15.69 0.46
N GLN A 125 -4.14 -16.92 -0.04
CA GLN A 125 -5.14 -17.85 0.49
C GLN A 125 -4.90 -18.21 1.96
N HIS A 126 -3.65 -18.44 2.36
CA HIS A 126 -3.32 -18.75 3.76
C HIS A 126 -3.70 -17.63 4.73
N ILE A 127 -3.68 -16.36 4.30
CA ILE A 127 -4.17 -15.22 5.10
C ILE A 127 -5.68 -15.30 5.26
N LEU A 128 -6.41 -15.62 4.18
CA LEU A 128 -7.87 -15.79 4.24
C LEU A 128 -8.26 -16.96 5.15
N ASP A 129 -7.52 -18.06 5.11
CA ASP A 129 -7.75 -19.26 5.92
C ASP A 129 -7.47 -18.98 7.41
N ALA A 130 -6.42 -18.21 7.72
CA ALA A 130 -6.12 -17.79 9.08
C ALA A 130 -7.17 -16.80 9.65
N CYS A 131 -7.85 -16.06 8.78
CA CYS A 131 -8.74 -14.94 9.14
C CYS A 131 -10.21 -15.20 8.79
N THR A 132 -10.69 -16.44 8.92
CA THR A 132 -12.11 -16.75 8.64
C THR A 132 -13.06 -16.05 9.61
N ASP A 133 -14.27 -15.75 9.13
CA ASP A 133 -15.29 -15.07 9.91
C ASP A 133 -15.63 -15.83 11.18
N VAL A 134 -15.81 -15.09 12.28
CA VAL A 134 -16.39 -15.61 13.52
C VAL A 134 -17.88 -15.33 13.50
N LEU A 135 -18.69 -16.35 13.80
CA LEU A 135 -20.15 -16.27 13.72
C LEU A 135 -20.79 -16.34 15.11
N VAL A 136 -21.80 -15.49 15.33
CA VAL A 136 -22.71 -15.50 16.48
C VAL A 136 -24.13 -15.62 15.92
N ASP A 137 -24.83 -16.70 16.26
CA ASP A 137 -26.16 -17.02 15.72
C ASP A 137 -26.23 -16.98 14.18
N GLY A 138 -25.19 -17.51 13.52
CA GLY A 138 -25.09 -17.52 12.06
C GLY A 138 -24.78 -16.15 11.42
N ARG A 139 -24.50 -15.12 12.24
CA ARG A 139 -24.15 -13.78 11.78
C ARG A 139 -22.69 -13.44 12.06
N VAL A 140 -22.04 -12.74 11.13
CA VAL A 140 -20.64 -12.32 11.27
C VAL A 140 -20.50 -11.33 12.43
N ASP A 141 -19.67 -11.68 13.42
CA ASP A 141 -19.17 -10.73 14.42
C ASP A 141 -17.84 -10.14 13.92
N VAL A 142 -17.89 -8.87 13.52
CA VAL A 142 -16.74 -8.13 12.96
C VAL A 142 -15.64 -7.99 14.01
N ALA A 143 -15.98 -7.71 15.27
CA ALA A 143 -15.02 -7.51 16.34
C ALA A 143 -14.30 -8.84 16.67
N ALA A 144 -15.07 -9.93 16.79
CA ALA A 144 -14.49 -11.25 17.04
C ALA A 144 -13.65 -11.75 15.84
N THR A 145 -14.07 -11.44 14.60
CA THR A 145 -13.30 -11.76 13.39
C THR A 145 -11.98 -10.98 13.35
N PHE A 146 -12.00 -9.70 13.73
CA PHE A 146 -10.78 -8.91 13.84
C PHE A 146 -9.85 -9.43 14.94
N ALA A 147 -10.40 -9.79 16.11
CA ALA A 147 -9.64 -10.39 17.21
C ALA A 147 -8.95 -11.70 16.78
N LYS A 148 -9.61 -12.53 15.95
CA LYS A 148 -9.00 -13.73 15.37
C LYS A 148 -7.81 -13.37 14.47
N PHE A 149 -7.96 -12.37 13.59
CA PHE A 149 -6.84 -11.87 12.78
C PHE A 149 -5.69 -11.37 13.65
N ALA A 150 -5.98 -10.56 14.68
CA ALA A 150 -4.96 -10.00 15.57
C ALA A 150 -4.11 -11.10 16.24
N ARG A 151 -4.75 -12.18 16.68
CA ARG A 151 -4.04 -13.36 17.22
C ARG A 151 -3.21 -14.07 16.15
N ALA A 152 -3.75 -14.24 14.94
CA ALA A 152 -3.04 -14.91 13.85
C ALA A 152 -1.78 -14.13 13.39
N ILE A 153 -1.90 -12.82 13.16
CA ILE A 153 -0.75 -12.00 12.75
C ILE A 153 0.28 -11.85 13.87
N ASN A 154 -0.14 -11.79 15.13
CA ASN A 154 0.82 -11.76 16.24
C ASN A 154 1.62 -13.07 16.33
N ALA A 155 0.98 -14.22 16.05
CA ALA A 155 1.63 -15.52 16.10
C ALA A 155 2.64 -15.73 14.96
N ASP A 156 2.41 -15.17 13.78
CA ASP A 156 3.27 -15.34 12.60
C ASP A 156 3.34 -14.08 11.74
N ARG A 157 3.85 -13.00 12.32
CA ARG A 157 3.93 -11.67 11.69
C ARG A 157 4.75 -11.69 10.41
N ASP A 158 5.87 -12.41 10.42
CA ASP A 158 6.82 -12.41 9.31
C ASP A 158 6.24 -13.09 8.07
N SER A 159 5.51 -14.20 8.23
CA SER A 159 4.78 -14.83 7.14
C SER A 159 3.74 -13.89 6.52
N PHE A 160 2.95 -13.19 7.35
CA PHE A 160 1.99 -12.19 6.88
C PHE A 160 2.69 -11.05 6.12
N ALA A 161 3.79 -10.53 6.65
CA ALA A 161 4.54 -9.42 6.04
C ALA A 161 5.25 -9.81 4.74
N LEU A 162 5.75 -11.04 4.62
CA LEU A 162 6.34 -11.58 3.40
C LEU A 162 5.30 -11.84 2.31
N ALA A 163 4.11 -12.28 2.72
CA ALA A 163 3.02 -12.59 1.81
C ALA A 163 2.30 -11.34 1.30
N ASP A 164 2.23 -10.27 2.11
CA ASP A 164 1.51 -9.05 1.76
C ASP A 164 2.03 -7.81 2.53
N ASP A 165 2.58 -6.83 1.78
CA ASP A 165 3.11 -5.57 2.31
C ASP A 165 2.08 -4.71 3.10
N HIS A 166 0.79 -5.04 3.02
CA HIS A 166 -0.23 -4.42 3.87
C HIS A 166 -0.04 -4.72 5.36
N PHE A 167 0.62 -5.83 5.69
CA PHE A 167 0.84 -6.27 7.07
C PHE A 167 2.24 -5.96 7.60
N ARG A 168 3.17 -5.61 6.72
CA ARG A 168 4.54 -5.19 7.09
C ARG A 168 4.51 -3.92 7.95
N PRO A 169 5.31 -3.81 9.04
CA PRO A 169 5.41 -2.58 9.82
C PRO A 169 5.95 -1.41 9.00
N GLN A 170 5.50 -0.20 9.31
CA GLN A 170 5.91 1.02 8.61
C GLN A 170 7.42 1.28 8.78
N PHE A 171 7.97 0.95 9.95
CA PHE A 171 9.39 1.02 10.25
C PHE A 171 10.22 0.22 9.23
N ASN A 172 9.81 -1.03 8.97
CA ASN A 172 10.49 -1.91 8.02
C ASN A 172 10.24 -1.51 6.57
N THR A 173 9.06 -1.01 6.22
CA THR A 173 8.79 -0.50 4.87
C THR A 173 9.69 0.70 4.60
N LEU A 174 9.70 1.68 5.49
CA LEU A 174 10.44 2.92 5.28
C LEU A 174 11.96 2.79 5.47
N TYR A 175 12.45 1.65 5.94
CA TYR A 175 13.87 1.44 6.29
C TYR A 175 14.37 2.55 7.23
N SER A 176 13.58 2.86 8.25
CA SER A 176 13.71 4.11 9.03
C SER A 176 15.00 4.21 9.84
N ASN A 177 15.67 3.08 10.08
CA ASN A 177 16.99 2.99 10.69
C ASN A 177 18.16 3.09 9.70
N GLN A 178 17.89 3.23 8.41
CA GLN A 178 18.87 3.24 7.32
C GLN A 178 18.74 4.47 6.41
N PHE A 179 17.63 5.19 6.50
CA PHE A 179 17.30 6.23 5.54
C PHE A 179 16.56 7.40 6.21
N GLU A 180 17.05 8.61 5.93
CA GLU A 180 16.49 9.85 6.45
C GLU A 180 15.45 10.44 5.49
N TYR A 181 14.29 10.80 6.04
CA TYR A 181 13.24 11.51 5.31
C TYR A 181 13.22 12.96 5.74
N HIS A 182 13.18 13.87 4.75
CA HIS A 182 13.03 15.30 5.00
C HIS A 182 11.62 15.65 5.44
N GLU A 183 10.63 14.96 4.87
CA GLU A 183 9.22 15.14 5.19
C GLU A 183 8.62 13.81 5.58
N MET A 184 8.24 13.68 6.85
CA MET A 184 7.56 12.50 7.38
C MET A 184 6.29 12.96 8.05
N ILE A 185 5.16 12.76 7.37
CA ILE A 185 3.87 13.27 7.85
C ILE A 185 3.04 12.21 8.55
N ARG A 186 2.17 12.65 9.45
CA ARG A 186 1.15 11.82 10.10
C ARG A 186 -0.21 12.10 9.48
N ILE A 187 -0.74 11.16 8.70
CA ILE A 187 -2.00 11.38 7.96
C ILE A 187 -3.23 11.45 8.85
N ASP A 188 -3.10 11.04 10.11
CA ASP A 188 -4.12 11.08 11.13
C ASP A 188 -4.02 12.32 12.04
N GLN A 189 -3.00 13.17 11.84
CA GLN A 189 -2.90 14.48 12.47
C GLN A 189 -3.52 15.55 11.57
N HIS A 190 -4.20 16.50 12.18
CA HIS A 190 -4.87 17.59 11.46
C HIS A 190 -3.84 18.48 10.74
N GLY A 191 -4.12 18.85 9.50
CA GLY A 191 -3.28 19.77 8.72
C GLY A 191 -2.03 19.15 8.06
N GLU A 192 -1.50 18.04 8.56
CA GLU A 192 -0.24 17.44 8.07
C GLU A 192 -0.27 17.06 6.58
N MET A 193 -1.38 16.49 6.11
CA MET A 193 -1.55 16.19 4.67
C MET A 193 -1.54 17.46 3.82
N GLN A 194 -2.20 18.53 4.28
CA GLN A 194 -2.27 19.80 3.57
C GLN A 194 -0.90 20.49 3.56
N ARG A 195 -0.19 20.49 4.69
CA ARG A 195 1.19 20.99 4.81
C ARG A 195 2.11 20.34 3.78
N LEU A 196 2.07 19.01 3.65
CA LEU A 196 2.85 18.31 2.63
C LEU A 196 2.43 18.71 1.21
N ALA A 197 1.13 18.85 0.95
CA ALA A 197 0.64 19.29 -0.36
C ALA A 197 1.15 20.69 -0.71
N ASP A 198 1.19 21.61 0.24
CA ASP A 198 1.70 22.97 0.05
C ASP A 198 3.19 22.96 -0.27
N VAL A 199 3.99 22.16 0.46
CA VAL A 199 5.44 21.98 0.20
C VAL A 199 5.67 21.43 -1.22
N LEU A 200 4.92 20.40 -1.63
CA LEU A 200 5.05 19.81 -2.95
C LEU A 200 4.61 20.77 -4.06
N ASN A 201 3.54 21.53 -3.84
CA ASN A 201 3.03 22.51 -4.79
C ASN A 201 4.00 23.67 -4.99
N ALA A 202 4.55 24.22 -3.91
CA ALA A 202 5.57 25.27 -3.97
C ALA A 202 6.79 24.80 -4.78
N ARG A 203 7.20 23.54 -4.57
CA ARG A 203 8.31 22.92 -5.29
C ARG A 203 8.01 22.65 -6.76
N GLY A 204 6.77 22.32 -7.08
CA GLY A 204 6.32 22.02 -8.44
C GLY A 204 5.91 23.24 -9.27
N GLY A 205 5.69 24.39 -8.62
CA GLY A 205 5.10 25.59 -9.23
C GLY A 205 3.62 25.41 -9.57
N THR A 206 2.88 24.68 -8.74
CA THR A 206 1.48 24.26 -9.02
C THR A 206 0.53 24.62 -7.87
N ASN A 207 -0.78 24.41 -8.07
CA ASN A 207 -1.81 24.55 -7.03
C ASN A 207 -2.80 23.37 -7.09
N ILE A 208 -2.28 22.15 -6.94
CA ILE A 208 -3.07 20.91 -6.96
C ILE A 208 -3.65 20.65 -5.57
N SER A 209 -4.98 20.51 -5.51
CA SER A 209 -5.69 20.18 -4.27
C SER A 209 -5.63 18.67 -3.97
N LEU A 210 -5.63 18.34 -2.67
CA LEU A 210 -5.74 16.95 -2.23
C LEU A 210 -7.07 16.33 -2.62
N GLN A 211 -7.02 15.09 -3.12
CA GLN A 211 -8.21 14.31 -3.45
C GLN A 211 -8.31 13.09 -2.53
N ARG A 212 -9.48 12.89 -1.92
CA ARG A 212 -9.74 11.70 -1.09
C ARG A 212 -10.11 10.53 -2.00
N LEU A 213 -9.23 9.54 -2.08
CA LEU A 213 -9.40 8.38 -2.97
C LEU A 213 -9.76 7.07 -2.25
N ASN A 214 -9.85 7.08 -0.92
CA ASN A 214 -10.11 5.87 -0.15
C ASN A 214 -11.22 6.08 0.89
N SER A 215 -12.10 5.09 0.95
CA SER A 215 -13.17 4.95 1.95
C SER A 215 -13.17 3.52 2.46
N GLY A 216 -13.02 3.35 3.79
CA GLY A 216 -13.30 2.08 4.46
C GLY A 216 -14.80 1.92 4.73
N LEU A 217 -15.20 0.89 5.47
CA LEU A 217 -16.62 0.67 5.82
C LEU A 217 -17.14 1.67 6.87
N GLY A 218 -16.26 2.52 7.41
CA GLY A 218 -16.62 3.51 8.42
C GLY A 218 -16.82 2.94 9.83
N ILE A 219 -16.46 1.67 10.02
CA ILE A 219 -16.46 1.03 11.34
C ILE A 219 -15.37 1.68 12.20
N LYS A 220 -15.75 2.12 13.39
CA LYS A 220 -14.84 2.84 14.28
C LYS A 220 -14.00 1.86 15.11
N PRO A 221 -12.73 2.20 15.43
CA PRO A 221 -11.85 1.32 16.20
C PRO A 221 -12.42 0.87 17.56
N ASP A 222 -13.16 1.72 18.27
CA ASP A 222 -13.81 1.41 19.55
C ASP A 222 -14.90 0.32 19.45
N GLN A 223 -15.39 0.03 18.25
CA GLN A 223 -16.35 -1.04 18.01
C GLN A 223 -15.69 -2.42 17.82
N VAL A 224 -14.37 -2.47 17.63
CA VAL A 224 -13.63 -3.69 17.27
C VAL A 224 -12.46 -4.00 18.18
N TYR A 225 -11.83 -2.98 18.78
CA TYR A 225 -10.72 -3.15 19.71
C TYR A 225 -11.22 -3.28 21.15
N THR A 226 -10.84 -4.37 21.80
CA THR A 226 -10.74 -4.44 23.26
C THR A 226 -9.35 -4.02 23.70
N LYS A 227 -9.15 -3.75 25.00
CA LYS A 227 -7.82 -3.54 25.56
C LYS A 227 -6.84 -4.67 25.23
N GLU A 228 -7.25 -5.93 25.43
CA GLU A 228 -6.44 -7.11 25.13
C GLU A 228 -5.95 -7.11 23.67
N ILE A 229 -6.87 -6.88 22.72
CA ILE A 229 -6.55 -6.90 21.30
C ILE A 229 -5.70 -5.69 20.89
N ALA A 230 -5.94 -4.52 21.49
CA ALA A 230 -5.09 -3.35 21.27
C ALA A 230 -3.66 -3.61 21.77
N ASP A 231 -3.50 -4.08 23.00
CA ASP A 231 -2.19 -4.39 23.60
C ASP A 231 -1.42 -5.43 22.74
N LEU A 232 -2.11 -6.46 22.26
CA LEU A 232 -1.55 -7.49 21.36
C LEU A 232 -1.05 -6.88 20.04
N MET A 233 -1.83 -5.97 19.45
CA MET A 233 -1.48 -5.31 18.20
C MET A 233 -0.38 -4.25 18.38
N GLU A 234 -0.33 -3.59 19.52
CA GLU A 234 0.79 -2.73 19.91
C GLU A 234 2.08 -3.54 20.02
N GLN A 235 2.03 -4.76 20.58
CA GLN A 235 3.17 -5.67 20.59
C GLN A 235 3.56 -6.14 19.17
N THR A 236 2.58 -6.47 18.33
CA THR A 236 2.82 -6.91 16.94
C THR A 236 3.53 -5.82 16.12
N TYR A 237 3.20 -4.55 16.34
CA TYR A 237 3.74 -3.38 15.62
C TYR A 237 4.64 -2.50 16.50
N ARG A 238 5.30 -3.09 17.50
CA ARG A 238 6.09 -2.37 18.51
C ARG A 238 7.09 -1.40 17.91
N GLU A 239 7.79 -1.80 16.84
CA GLU A 239 8.78 -0.98 16.17
C GLU A 239 8.19 0.33 15.62
N ASP A 240 6.95 0.30 15.12
CA ASP A 240 6.28 1.52 14.66
C ASP A 240 6.01 2.45 15.85
N PHE A 241 5.48 1.92 16.96
CA PHE A 241 5.16 2.69 18.16
C PHE A 241 6.41 3.34 18.78
N GLU A 242 7.46 2.56 18.96
CA GLU A 242 8.69 3.01 19.60
C GLU A 242 9.47 3.99 18.73
N TRP A 243 9.65 3.68 17.43
CA TRP A 243 10.49 4.48 16.54
C TRP A 243 9.85 5.83 16.17
N PHE A 244 8.54 5.84 15.96
CA PHE A 244 7.81 7.05 15.53
C PHE A 244 7.02 7.71 16.65
N HIS A 245 7.21 7.26 17.90
CA HIS A 245 6.59 7.82 19.09
C HIS A 245 5.06 7.94 19.00
N PHE A 246 4.39 6.89 18.49
CA PHE A 246 2.93 6.87 18.48
C PHE A 246 2.38 6.81 19.92
N PRO A 247 1.31 7.57 20.23
CA PRO A 247 0.66 7.43 21.53
C PRO A 247 0.02 6.05 21.63
N ARG A 248 0.10 5.45 22.81
CA ARG A 248 -0.66 4.25 23.14
C ARG A 248 -2.12 4.57 23.34
N HIS A 249 -2.99 3.60 23.06
CA HIS A 249 -4.43 3.80 23.14
C HIS A 249 -5.01 3.14 24.39
N ASN A 250 -5.89 3.87 25.09
CA ASN A 250 -6.60 3.35 26.25
C ASN A 250 -7.98 2.84 25.82
N TYR A 251 -8.05 1.57 25.40
CA TYR A 251 -9.31 0.90 25.13
C TYR A 251 -9.93 0.28 26.40
N SER A 252 -11.25 0.06 26.38
CA SER A 252 -11.99 -0.58 27.47
C SER A 252 -11.68 -2.09 27.54
N ASN A 253 -11.79 -2.66 28.75
CA ASN A 253 -11.74 -4.11 28.99
C ASN A 253 -13.03 -4.84 28.57
N SER A 254 -14.11 -4.12 28.26
CA SER A 254 -15.36 -4.73 27.79
C SER A 254 -15.17 -5.46 26.47
N THR A 255 -15.91 -6.55 26.27
CA THR A 255 -15.95 -7.26 24.98
C THR A 255 -16.49 -6.34 23.90
N ALA A 256 -15.65 -5.97 22.94
CA ALA A 256 -16.11 -5.38 21.70
C ALA A 256 -16.91 -6.45 20.95
N SER A 257 -18.17 -6.16 20.64
CA SER A 257 -18.98 -7.01 19.78
C SER A 257 -19.65 -6.12 18.74
N LEU A 258 -19.51 -6.52 17.48
CA LEU A 258 -20.14 -5.88 16.35
C LEU A 258 -20.69 -6.97 15.44
N VAL A 259 -21.83 -7.53 15.84
CA VAL A 259 -22.55 -8.52 15.05
C VAL A 259 -23.33 -7.80 13.96
N LEU A 260 -23.07 -8.17 12.70
CA LEU A 260 -23.81 -7.62 11.57
C LEU A 260 -25.27 -8.05 11.63
N ASP A 261 -26.17 -7.12 11.34
CA ASP A 261 -27.57 -7.47 11.08
C ASP A 261 -27.70 -8.24 9.74
N PRO A 262 -28.87 -8.86 9.45
CA PRO A 262 -29.05 -9.63 8.22
C PRO A 262 -28.79 -8.84 6.93
N LEU A 263 -29.14 -7.56 6.89
CA LEU A 263 -28.97 -6.70 5.73
C LEU A 263 -27.48 -6.35 5.52
N GLN A 264 -26.79 -5.96 6.60
CA GLN A 264 -25.36 -5.69 6.58
C GLN A 264 -24.55 -6.92 6.16
N GLN A 265 -24.91 -8.11 6.66
CA GLN A 265 -24.29 -9.37 6.27
C GLN A 265 -24.52 -9.68 4.79
N ALA A 266 -25.75 -9.51 4.29
CA ALA A 266 -26.05 -9.71 2.88
C ALA A 266 -25.22 -8.77 1.99
N PHE A 267 -25.05 -7.50 2.38
CA PHE A 267 -24.20 -6.55 1.67
C PHE A 267 -22.72 -6.94 1.69
N LEU A 268 -22.19 -7.37 2.84
CA LEU A 268 -20.82 -7.87 2.94
C LEU A 268 -20.57 -9.03 1.98
N PHE A 269 -21.49 -9.99 1.93
CA PHE A 269 -21.37 -11.15 1.04
C PHE A 269 -21.49 -10.76 -0.43
N ASN A 270 -22.40 -9.85 -0.76
CA ASN A 270 -22.52 -9.30 -2.12
C ASN A 270 -21.22 -8.59 -2.57
N LEU A 271 -20.59 -7.79 -1.70
CA LEU A 271 -19.32 -7.12 -1.99
C LEU A 271 -18.18 -8.13 -2.24
N ARG A 272 -18.10 -9.19 -1.42
CA ARG A 272 -17.11 -10.26 -1.60
C ARG A 272 -17.33 -11.02 -2.91
N ASP A 273 -18.57 -11.34 -3.24
CA ASP A 273 -18.89 -12.04 -4.49
C ASP A 273 -18.69 -11.16 -5.73
N THR A 274 -18.99 -9.86 -5.62
CA THR A 274 -18.66 -8.88 -6.65
C THR A 274 -17.15 -8.84 -6.89
N THR A 275 -16.34 -8.79 -5.83
CA THR A 275 -14.87 -8.86 -5.93
C THR A 275 -14.42 -10.11 -6.68
N LYS A 276 -14.94 -11.30 -6.32
CA LYS A 276 -14.62 -12.56 -7.01
C LYS A 276 -14.98 -12.51 -8.50
N ARG A 277 -16.15 -11.99 -8.85
CA ARG A 277 -16.60 -11.88 -10.25
C ARG A 277 -15.72 -10.93 -11.05
N VAL A 278 -15.34 -9.79 -10.47
CA VAL A 278 -14.41 -8.84 -11.10
C VAL A 278 -13.04 -9.49 -11.30
N GLN A 279 -12.53 -10.25 -10.34
CA GLN A 279 -11.28 -11.01 -10.51
C GLN A 279 -11.35 -12.00 -11.68
N VAL A 280 -12.45 -12.76 -11.80
CA VAL A 280 -12.64 -13.70 -12.93
C VAL A 280 -12.63 -12.96 -14.26
N LEU A 281 -13.36 -11.85 -14.36
CA LEU A 281 -13.41 -11.04 -15.58
C LEU A 281 -12.04 -10.44 -15.92
N SER A 282 -11.33 -9.91 -14.93
CA SER A 282 -10.00 -9.33 -15.11
C SER A 282 -8.98 -10.40 -15.52
N HIS A 283 -9.01 -11.60 -14.95
CA HIS A 283 -8.18 -12.72 -15.41
C HIS A 283 -8.48 -13.11 -16.87
N ALA A 284 -9.75 -13.16 -17.26
CA ALA A 284 -10.14 -13.45 -18.64
C ALA A 284 -9.65 -12.37 -19.61
N ALA A 285 -9.78 -11.09 -19.23
CA ALA A 285 -9.29 -9.95 -20.00
C ALA A 285 -7.75 -9.98 -20.12
N PHE A 286 -7.04 -10.24 -19.01
CA PHE A 286 -5.59 -10.40 -19.00
C PHE A 286 -5.12 -11.55 -19.89
N ARG A 287 -5.79 -12.71 -19.88
CA ARG A 287 -5.44 -13.82 -20.79
C ARG A 287 -5.56 -13.42 -22.26
N ARG A 288 -6.66 -12.75 -22.64
CA ARG A 288 -6.88 -12.28 -24.02
C ARG A 288 -5.85 -11.24 -24.45
N VAL A 289 -5.53 -10.29 -23.58
CA VAL A 289 -4.53 -9.24 -23.84
C VAL A 289 -3.11 -9.83 -23.82
N GLY A 290 -2.77 -10.65 -22.84
CA GLY A 290 -1.49 -11.34 -22.70
C GLY A 290 -1.16 -12.24 -23.88
N LEU A 291 -2.13 -12.93 -24.48
CA LEU A 291 -1.93 -13.65 -25.75
C LEU A 291 -1.51 -12.72 -26.90
N ARG A 292 -2.13 -11.54 -27.01
CA ARG A 292 -1.80 -10.53 -28.03
C ARG A 292 -0.45 -9.86 -27.78
N TYR A 293 -0.13 -9.55 -26.51
CA TYR A 293 1.13 -8.90 -26.12
C TYR A 293 2.30 -9.88 -26.08
N GLY A 294 2.10 -11.13 -25.69
CA GLY A 294 3.12 -12.19 -25.70
C GLY A 294 3.70 -12.40 -27.09
N LEU A 295 2.87 -12.38 -28.13
CA LEU A 295 3.32 -12.43 -29.52
C LEU A 295 4.17 -11.20 -29.93
N ARG A 296 3.82 -10.00 -29.44
CA ARG A 296 4.59 -8.77 -29.68
C ARG A 296 5.89 -8.73 -28.85
N GLN A 297 5.87 -9.20 -27.61
CA GLN A 297 7.03 -9.26 -26.73
C GLN A 297 8.03 -10.32 -27.17
N VAL A 298 7.57 -11.47 -27.67
CA VAL A 298 8.46 -12.47 -28.32
C VAL A 298 9.17 -11.85 -29.52
N ARG A 299 8.46 -11.08 -30.36
CA ARG A 299 9.10 -10.34 -31.47
C ARG A 299 10.11 -9.29 -30.99
N LYS A 300 9.77 -8.53 -29.94
CA LYS A 300 10.66 -7.50 -29.36
C LYS A 300 11.85 -8.10 -28.62
N SER A 301 11.68 -9.22 -27.92
CA SER A 301 12.76 -9.91 -27.20
C SER A 301 13.71 -10.62 -28.16
N LEU A 302 13.21 -11.18 -29.27
CA LEU A 302 14.04 -11.66 -30.38
C LEU A 302 14.87 -10.51 -30.96
N TRP A 303 14.25 -9.37 -31.28
CA TRP A 303 14.95 -8.20 -31.80
C TRP A 303 15.99 -7.61 -30.83
N LEU A 304 15.69 -7.57 -29.53
CA LEU A 304 16.63 -7.15 -28.49
C LEU A 304 17.79 -8.15 -28.29
N ARG A 305 17.54 -9.46 -28.46
CA ARG A 305 18.58 -10.50 -28.44
C ARG A 305 19.54 -10.39 -29.64
N PHE A 306 19.07 -9.91 -30.78
CA PHE A 306 19.92 -9.61 -31.93
C PHE A 306 20.73 -8.31 -31.77
N THR A 307 20.22 -7.32 -31.05
CA THR A 307 20.83 -5.99 -30.96
C THR A 307 21.65 -5.72 -29.69
N ARG A 308 21.43 -6.47 -28.60
CA ARG A 308 22.15 -6.28 -27.31
C ARG A 308 22.42 -7.63 -26.61
N PRO A 309 23.55 -8.31 -26.92
CA PRO A 309 23.81 -9.68 -26.47
C PRO A 309 24.08 -9.86 -24.96
N SER A 310 24.42 -8.80 -24.21
CA SER A 310 24.96 -8.93 -22.84
C SER A 310 23.94 -8.98 -21.69
N LYS A 311 22.64 -8.86 -21.95
CA LYS A 311 21.59 -8.93 -20.90
C LYS A 311 20.75 -10.20 -21.01
N ARG A 312 21.40 -11.37 -21.02
CA ARG A 312 20.72 -12.66 -21.26
C ARG A 312 19.80 -13.12 -20.13
N HIS A 313 19.94 -12.64 -18.89
CA HIS A 313 19.15 -13.14 -17.76
C HIS A 313 18.70 -12.02 -16.82
N ASP A 314 17.56 -11.38 -17.12
CA ASP A 314 16.82 -10.63 -16.11
C ASP A 314 15.35 -11.07 -16.07
N PRO A 315 14.99 -12.03 -15.19
CA PRO A 315 13.61 -12.49 -15.02
C PRO A 315 12.68 -11.46 -14.34
N LYS A 316 13.19 -10.28 -13.91
CA LYS A 316 12.40 -9.27 -13.19
C LYS A 316 11.58 -8.33 -14.08
N LEU A 317 11.66 -8.47 -15.41
CA LEU A 317 10.88 -7.67 -16.37
C LEU A 317 9.39 -8.10 -16.50
N LEU A 318 8.93 -9.06 -15.70
CA LEU A 318 7.60 -9.67 -15.81
C LEU A 318 6.68 -9.48 -14.58
N GLN A 319 7.07 -8.66 -13.61
CA GLN A 319 6.17 -8.33 -12.49
C GLN A 319 5.44 -7.00 -12.75
N TRP A 320 4.12 -7.09 -12.62
CA TRP A 320 3.09 -6.13 -13.04
C TRP A 320 3.08 -4.86 -12.20
#